data_AF-A0A9X1GIC8-F1
#
_entry.id   AF-A0A9X1GIC8-F1
#
_cell.length_a   1.000
_cell.length_b   1.000
_cell.length_c   1.000
_cell.angle_alpha   90.00
_cell.angle_beta   90.00
_cell.angle_gamma   90.00
#
_symmetry.space_group_name_H-M   'P 1'
#
loop_
_entity.id
_entity.type
_entity.pdbx_description
1 polymer ?
#
loop_
_entity_poly.entity_id
_entity_poly.type
_entity_poly.pdbx_seq_one_letter_code
_entity_poly.pdbx_strand_id
1 'polypeptide(L)'
;MKIHHILSLLLSAVILTTYSLPSTLAQTPRSDCPTLEESTLPSRQDQKVRSKINKKFNAQGQAGAYNLVVIGRYGMAAWFNKSKSTATPMAVLIDGNQVQAYILNPYSINRLLALGYPRRTAECLQQLSGEAGI
;
A
#
# COMPACT_ATOMS: atom_id res chain seq x y z
N MET A 1 -59.30 -17.25 60.25
CA MET A 1 -58.14 -17.89 59.58
C MET A 1 -57.23 -16.80 59.05
N LYS A 2 -56.01 -16.68 59.60
CA LYS A 2 -54.98 -15.71 59.18
C LYS A 2 -54.09 -16.41 58.15
N ILE A 3 -54.04 -15.90 56.93
CA ILE A 3 -53.13 -16.37 55.88
C ILE A 3 -51.94 -15.41 55.87
N HIS A 4 -50.77 -15.92 56.23
CA HIS A 4 -49.52 -15.19 56.27
C HIS A 4 -49.00 -14.93 54.85
N HIS A 5 -48.55 -13.69 54.65
CA HIS A 5 -47.63 -13.26 53.61
C HIS A 5 -46.43 -14.22 53.46
N ILE A 6 -46.00 -14.49 52.23
CA ILE A 6 -44.59 -14.40 51.85
C ILE A 6 -44.54 -13.98 50.37
N LEU A 7 -44.07 -12.76 50.19
CA LEU A 7 -43.62 -12.12 48.96
C LEU A 7 -42.30 -12.82 48.55
N SER A 8 -42.18 -13.33 47.33
CA SER A 8 -40.90 -13.75 46.77
C SER A 8 -40.66 -13.05 45.44
N LEU A 9 -39.93 -11.94 45.52
CA LEU A 9 -39.28 -11.28 44.40
C LEU A 9 -38.10 -12.16 43.94
N LEU A 10 -38.22 -12.79 42.78
CA LEU A 10 -37.07 -13.39 42.11
C LEU A 10 -36.36 -12.32 41.28
N LEU A 11 -35.38 -11.70 41.92
CA LEU A 11 -34.34 -10.88 41.30
C LEU A 11 -33.44 -11.81 40.46
N SER A 12 -33.70 -11.93 39.16
CA SER A 12 -32.77 -12.64 38.27
C SER A 12 -31.76 -11.64 37.70
N ALA A 13 -30.53 -11.80 38.15
CA ALA A 13 -29.37 -11.01 37.78
C ALA A 13 -29.11 -11.09 36.26
N VAL A 14 -29.00 -9.93 35.62
CA VAL A 14 -28.45 -9.81 34.27
C VAL A 14 -26.94 -10.00 34.39
N ILE A 15 -26.45 -11.18 34.01
CA ILE A 15 -25.02 -11.41 33.84
C ILE A 15 -24.62 -10.79 32.51
N LEU A 16 -24.02 -9.59 32.52
CA LEU A 16 -23.21 -9.12 31.40
C LEU A 16 -21.94 -9.97 31.37
N THR A 17 -21.95 -11.07 30.62
CA THR A 17 -20.71 -11.73 30.22
C THR A 17 -20.03 -10.82 29.20
N THR A 18 -19.06 -10.04 29.65
CA THR A 18 -18.04 -9.46 28.78
C THR A 18 -17.24 -10.61 28.20
N TYR A 19 -17.66 -11.08 27.02
CA TYR A 19 -16.80 -11.91 26.20
C TYR A 19 -15.55 -11.10 25.90
N SER A 20 -14.48 -11.43 26.61
CA SER A 20 -13.14 -11.03 26.25
C SER A 20 -12.83 -11.82 24.98
N LEU A 21 -12.99 -11.17 23.83
CA LEU A 21 -12.46 -11.68 22.58
C LEU A 21 -10.98 -12.00 22.84
N PRO A 22 -10.51 -13.23 22.61
CA PRO A 22 -9.08 -13.40 22.44
C PRO A 22 -8.71 -12.49 21.27
N SER A 23 -7.96 -11.43 21.55
CA SER A 23 -7.20 -10.73 20.53
C SER A 23 -6.18 -11.73 20.02
N THR A 24 -6.56 -12.49 18.99
CA THR A 24 -5.66 -13.36 18.27
C THR A 24 -4.64 -12.45 17.60
N LEU A 25 -3.55 -12.19 18.30
CA LEU A 25 -2.33 -11.67 17.72
C LEU A 25 -1.92 -12.64 16.61
N ALA A 26 -1.86 -12.09 15.40
CA ALA A 26 -0.88 -12.39 14.38
C ALA A 26 -0.79 -13.85 13.91
N GLN A 27 -1.60 -14.18 12.90
CA GLN A 27 -1.10 -14.85 11.70
C GLN A 27 -1.88 -14.31 10.50
N THR A 28 -1.63 -13.05 10.12
CA THR A 28 -1.84 -12.68 8.72
C THR A 28 -0.98 -13.65 7.91
N PRO A 29 -1.54 -14.39 6.93
CA PRO A 29 -0.72 -15.14 6.00
C PRO A 29 0.30 -14.15 5.49
N ARG A 30 1.59 -14.41 5.73
CA ARG A 30 2.66 -13.53 5.29
C ARG A 30 2.40 -13.34 3.81
N SER A 31 1.84 -12.18 3.41
CA SER A 31 1.60 -11.95 2.01
C SER A 31 2.98 -12.06 1.41
N ASP A 32 3.08 -12.81 0.33
CA ASP A 32 4.33 -13.20 -0.28
C ASP A 32 5.09 -12.00 -0.91
N CYS A 33 4.65 -10.79 -0.55
CA CYS A 33 5.09 -9.47 -0.95
C CYS A 33 5.96 -8.85 0.15
N PRO A 34 7.02 -8.13 -0.23
CA PRO A 34 7.81 -7.37 0.72
C PRO A 34 6.98 -6.26 1.37
N THR A 35 7.42 -5.82 2.54
CA THR A 35 6.88 -4.65 3.23
C THR A 35 7.30 -3.35 2.53
N LEU A 36 6.67 -2.22 2.91
CA LEU A 36 7.05 -0.90 2.41
C LEU A 36 8.52 -0.55 2.72
N GLU A 37 9.00 -0.92 3.92
CA GLU A 37 10.39 -0.71 4.33
C GLU A 37 11.37 -1.51 3.47
N GLU A 38 11.10 -2.81 3.26
CA GLU A 38 11.93 -3.68 2.40
C GLU A 38 11.91 -3.26 0.93
N SER A 39 10.84 -2.57 0.50
CA SER A 39 10.68 -2.07 -0.87
C SER A 39 11.25 -0.66 -1.07
N THR A 40 11.80 -0.05 -0.01
CA THR A 40 12.43 1.26 -0.09
C THR A 40 13.90 1.11 -0.50
N LEU A 41 14.32 1.90 -1.49
CA LEU A 41 15.71 1.91 -1.91
C LEU A 41 16.59 2.63 -0.87
N PRO A 42 17.85 2.20 -0.69
CA PRO A 42 18.82 2.96 0.08
C PRO A 42 18.95 4.40 -0.45
N SER A 43 19.15 5.39 0.42
CA SER A 43 19.03 6.82 0.07
C SER A 43 19.86 7.23 -1.15
N ARG A 44 21.09 6.71 -1.30
CA ARG A 44 21.95 7.01 -2.46
C ARG A 44 21.39 6.46 -3.77
N GLN A 45 20.77 5.28 -3.74
CA GLN A 45 20.16 4.66 -4.91
C GLN A 45 18.81 5.30 -5.23
N ASP A 46 18.00 5.58 -4.21
CA ASP A 46 16.73 6.31 -4.33
C ASP A 46 16.94 7.67 -5.04
N GLN A 47 17.90 8.47 -4.55
CA GLN A 47 18.24 9.76 -5.16
C GLN A 47 18.66 9.63 -6.64
N LYS A 48 19.46 8.60 -6.98
CA LYS A 48 19.87 8.34 -8.37
C LYS A 48 18.69 7.99 -9.25
N VAL A 49 17.80 7.12 -8.79
CA VAL A 49 16.61 6.70 -9.55
C VAL A 49 15.68 7.88 -9.75
N ARG A 50 15.34 8.61 -8.67
CA ARG A 50 14.51 9.82 -8.74
C ARG A 50 15.09 10.89 -9.62
N SER A 51 16.41 11.15 -9.57
CA SER A 51 17.07 12.11 -10.45
C SER A 51 16.85 11.78 -11.94
N LYS A 52 16.92 10.49 -12.32
CA LYS A 52 16.68 10.05 -13.70
C LYS A 52 15.22 10.17 -14.11
N ILE A 53 14.30 9.80 -13.23
CA ILE A 53 12.85 9.97 -13.47
C ILE A 53 12.55 11.47 -13.64
N ASN A 54 13.02 12.30 -12.71
CA ASN A 54 12.81 13.75 -12.74
C ASN A 54 13.41 14.37 -14.00
N LYS A 55 14.60 13.96 -14.44
CA LYS A 55 15.19 14.46 -15.69
C LYS A 55 14.28 14.18 -16.90
N LYS A 56 13.64 13.00 -16.95
CA LYS A 56 12.72 12.61 -18.03
C LYS A 56 11.45 13.45 -18.03
N PHE A 57 10.84 13.67 -16.86
CA PHE A 57 9.53 14.33 -16.75
C PHE A 57 9.61 15.85 -16.58
N ASN A 58 10.71 16.40 -16.05
CA ASN A 58 10.95 17.85 -16.03
C ASN A 58 11.01 18.42 -17.45
N ALA A 59 11.59 17.67 -18.41
CA ALA A 59 11.59 18.04 -19.82
C ALA A 59 10.16 18.13 -20.42
N GLN A 60 9.16 17.58 -19.74
CA GLN A 60 7.75 17.59 -20.10
C GLN A 60 6.93 18.56 -19.23
N GLY A 61 7.60 19.43 -18.45
CA GLY A 61 6.96 20.42 -17.58
C GLY A 61 6.34 19.83 -16.30
N GLN A 62 6.74 18.62 -15.90
CA GLN A 62 6.11 17.90 -14.79
C GLN A 62 6.97 17.91 -13.53
N ALA A 63 6.33 17.81 -12.36
CA ALA A 63 7.05 17.74 -11.08
C ALA A 63 7.69 16.36 -10.89
N GLY A 64 8.71 16.30 -10.04
CA GLY A 64 9.47 15.08 -9.79
C GLY A 64 8.67 13.93 -9.17
N ALA A 65 9.28 12.74 -9.20
CA ALA A 65 8.75 11.52 -8.62
C ALA A 65 8.77 11.55 -7.08
N TYR A 66 7.63 11.19 -6.49
CA TYR A 66 7.47 10.95 -5.07
C TYR A 66 6.98 9.52 -4.80
N ASN A 67 7.14 9.05 -3.56
CA ASN A 67 6.73 7.71 -3.10
C ASN A 67 7.20 6.57 -4.01
N LEU A 68 8.52 6.40 -4.17
CA LEU A 68 9.11 5.32 -4.95
C LEU A 68 9.16 4.04 -4.11
N VAL A 69 8.56 2.96 -4.63
CA VAL A 69 8.66 1.60 -4.09
C VAL A 69 9.22 0.66 -5.16
N VAL A 70 10.08 -0.28 -4.78
CA VAL A 70 10.82 -1.15 -5.70
C VAL A 70 10.88 -2.57 -5.20
N ILE A 71 10.63 -3.54 -6.09
CA ILE A 71 10.86 -4.96 -5.92
C ILE A 71 11.84 -5.41 -7.02
N GLY A 72 13.09 -5.68 -6.64
CA GLY A 72 14.14 -6.03 -7.59
C GLY A 72 14.40 -4.92 -8.61
N ARG A 73 14.15 -5.19 -9.89
CA ARG A 73 14.29 -4.21 -10.99
C ARG A 73 13.01 -3.43 -11.32
N TYR A 74 11.91 -3.72 -10.65
CA TYR A 74 10.57 -3.21 -10.96
C TYR A 74 10.11 -2.28 -9.83
N GLY A 75 9.58 -1.12 -10.18
CA GLY A 75 9.09 -0.17 -9.20
C GLY A 75 7.83 0.55 -9.64
N MET A 76 7.26 1.24 -8.68
CA MET A 76 6.13 2.15 -8.81
C MET A 76 6.50 3.47 -8.14
N ALA A 77 6.06 4.58 -8.74
CA ALA A 77 6.17 5.90 -8.16
C ALA A 77 4.95 6.73 -8.53
N ALA A 78 4.70 7.82 -7.81
CA ALA A 78 3.77 8.85 -8.25
C ALA A 78 4.54 10.05 -8.80
N TRP A 79 4.00 10.72 -9.80
CA TRP A 79 4.40 12.09 -10.12
C TRP A 79 3.23 13.03 -9.86
N PHE A 80 3.55 14.25 -9.41
CA PHE A 80 2.52 15.22 -9.03
C PHE A 80 2.27 16.18 -10.18
N ASN A 81 1.06 16.15 -10.72
CA ASN A 81 0.62 17.16 -11.67
C ASN A 81 0.20 18.41 -10.91
N LYS A 82 1.10 19.41 -10.81
CA LYS A 82 0.80 20.69 -10.15
C LYS A 82 -0.42 21.39 -10.75
N SER A 83 -0.58 21.36 -12.08
CA SER A 83 -1.69 22.05 -12.76
C SER A 83 -3.04 21.41 -12.47
N LYS A 84 -3.08 20.09 -12.24
CA LYS A 84 -4.32 19.36 -11.95
C LYS A 84 -4.50 19.03 -10.47
N SER A 85 -3.48 19.30 -9.65
CA SER A 85 -3.39 18.87 -8.25
C SER A 85 -3.64 17.36 -8.07
N THR A 86 -3.13 16.54 -8.99
CA THR A 86 -3.35 15.09 -8.99
C THR A 86 -2.04 14.31 -8.94
N ALA A 87 -2.02 13.25 -8.12
CA ALA A 87 -1.06 12.15 -8.22
C ALA A 87 -1.30 11.38 -9.51
N THR A 88 -0.25 11.00 -10.23
CA THR A 88 -0.37 10.08 -11.36
C THR A 88 0.63 8.94 -11.19
N PRO A 89 0.14 7.69 -11.11
CA PRO A 89 1.00 6.53 -10.96
C PRO A 89 1.92 6.33 -12.17
N MET A 90 3.12 5.79 -11.90
CA MET A 90 4.13 5.46 -12.88
C MET A 90 4.73 4.09 -12.60
N ALA A 91 4.91 3.32 -13.66
CA ALA A 91 5.81 2.17 -13.66
C ALA A 91 7.26 2.66 -13.78
N VAL A 92 8.17 2.09 -13.00
CA VAL A 92 9.62 2.35 -13.04
C VAL A 92 10.37 1.04 -13.29
N LEU A 93 11.22 1.00 -14.31
CA LEU A 93 12.11 -0.12 -14.61
C LEU A 93 13.57 0.31 -14.41
N ILE A 94 14.31 -0.45 -13.59
CA ILE A 94 15.70 -0.18 -13.23
C ILE A 94 16.58 -1.29 -13.82
N ASP A 95 17.37 -0.95 -14.83
CA ASP A 95 18.28 -1.90 -15.48
C ASP A 95 19.74 -1.45 -15.31
N GLY A 96 20.35 -1.89 -14.21
CA GLY A 96 21.65 -1.40 -13.76
C GLY A 96 21.65 0.12 -13.58
N ASN A 97 22.36 0.82 -14.47
CA ASN A 97 22.38 2.29 -14.48
C ASN A 97 21.27 2.91 -15.33
N GLN A 98 20.45 2.16 -16.06
CA GLN A 98 19.35 2.74 -16.84
C GLN A 98 18.07 2.77 -16.00
N VAL A 99 17.30 3.86 -16.12
CA VAL A 99 16.00 4.00 -15.46
C VAL A 99 15.00 4.45 -16.50
N GLN A 100 13.96 3.65 -16.68
CA GLN A 100 12.83 3.96 -17.55
C GLN A 100 11.59 4.13 -16.68
N ALA A 101 10.75 5.11 -17.02
CA ALA A 101 9.50 5.33 -16.31
C ALA A 101 8.36 5.61 -17.28
N TYR A 102 7.17 5.10 -16.97
CA TYR A 102 5.99 5.13 -17.84
C TYR A 102 4.78 5.55 -17.03
N ILE A 103 4.02 6.53 -17.54
CA ILE A 103 2.76 6.96 -16.93
C ILE A 103 1.71 5.84 -17.05
N LEU A 104 1.08 5.50 -15.93
CA LEU A 104 0.00 4.52 -15.88
C LEU A 104 -1.33 5.26 -15.73
N ASN A 105 -1.96 5.58 -16.87
CA ASN A 105 -3.30 6.17 -16.89
C ASN A 105 -4.21 5.41 -17.88
N PRO A 106 -5.20 4.63 -17.40
CA PRO A 106 -5.47 4.32 -15.99
C PRO A 106 -4.41 3.39 -15.38
N TYR A 107 -4.35 3.37 -14.05
CA TYR A 107 -3.54 2.42 -13.30
C TYR A 107 -4.20 1.04 -13.26
N SER A 108 -3.50 -0.01 -13.72
CA SER A 108 -3.97 -1.39 -13.59
C SER A 108 -2.82 -2.39 -13.63
N ILE A 109 -3.01 -3.56 -12.99
CA ILE A 109 -2.08 -4.69 -13.09
C ILE A 109 -1.85 -5.08 -14.55
N ASN A 110 -2.90 -5.13 -15.38
CA ASN A 110 -2.78 -5.51 -16.79
C ASN A 110 -1.79 -4.63 -17.56
N ARG A 111 -1.68 -3.34 -17.23
CA ARG A 111 -0.66 -2.47 -17.83
C ARG A 111 0.75 -2.81 -17.36
N LEU A 112 0.92 -3.15 -16.08
CA LEU A 112 2.23 -3.61 -15.57
C LEU A 112 2.65 -4.91 -16.27
N LEU A 113 1.73 -5.86 -16.44
CA LEU A 113 1.97 -7.10 -17.17
C LEU A 113 2.38 -6.83 -18.63
N ALA A 114 1.69 -5.90 -19.32
CA ALA A 114 2.02 -5.51 -20.69
C ALA A 114 3.40 -4.84 -20.81
N LEU A 115 3.89 -4.21 -19.74
CA LEU A 115 5.26 -3.67 -19.63
C LEU A 115 6.30 -4.74 -19.26
N GLY A 116 5.89 -6.00 -19.11
CA GLY A 116 6.78 -7.13 -18.80
C GLY A 116 7.07 -7.32 -17.30
N TYR A 117 6.23 -6.77 -16.42
CA TYR A 117 6.33 -7.04 -14.98
C TYR A 117 5.86 -8.47 -14.71
N PRO A 118 6.61 -9.29 -13.94
CA PRO A 118 6.12 -10.57 -13.47
C PRO A 118 4.82 -10.39 -12.69
N ARG A 119 3.86 -11.30 -12.86
CA ARG A 119 2.52 -11.17 -12.26
C ARG A 119 2.56 -10.92 -10.76
N ARG A 120 3.29 -11.76 -10.02
CA ARG A 120 3.46 -11.60 -8.57
C ARG A 120 4.06 -10.24 -8.21
N THR A 121 5.06 -9.76 -8.96
CA THR A 121 5.65 -8.44 -8.75
C THR A 121 4.64 -7.31 -9.01
N ALA A 122 3.82 -7.42 -10.05
CA ALA A 122 2.79 -6.44 -10.35
C ALA A 122 1.71 -6.38 -9.25
N GLU A 123 1.28 -7.54 -8.74
CA GLU A 123 0.33 -7.64 -7.62
C GLU A 123 0.91 -7.03 -6.33
N CYS A 124 2.16 -7.37 -5.97
CA CYS A 124 2.82 -6.80 -4.79
C CYS A 124 3.05 -5.30 -4.93
N LEU A 125 3.48 -4.82 -6.10
CA LEU A 125 3.61 -3.39 -6.35
C LEU A 125 2.25 -2.68 -6.32
N GLN A 126 1.14 -3.35 -6.65
CA GLN A 126 -0.18 -2.78 -6.47
C GLN A 126 -0.54 -2.57 -5.01
N GLN A 127 -0.30 -3.58 -4.17
CA GLN A 127 -0.48 -3.44 -2.73
C GLN A 127 0.38 -2.30 -2.16
N LEU A 128 1.69 -2.33 -2.43
CA LEU A 128 2.65 -1.33 -1.93
C LEU A 128 2.35 0.08 -2.42
N SER A 129 1.83 0.24 -3.64
CA SER A 129 1.45 1.55 -4.17
C SER A 129 0.29 2.15 -3.36
N GLY A 130 -0.69 1.33 -2.98
CA GLY A 130 -1.78 1.77 -2.11
C GLY A 130 -1.28 2.19 -0.73
N GLU A 131 -0.39 1.38 -0.13
CA GLU A 131 0.23 1.69 1.17
C GLU A 131 1.10 2.96 1.13
N ALA A 132 1.81 3.18 0.02
CA ALA A 132 2.66 4.35 -0.20
C ALA A 132 1.89 5.60 -0.64
N GLY A 133 0.57 5.53 -0.85
CA GLY A 133 -0.25 6.66 -1.31
C GLY A 133 0.07 7.11 -2.74
N ILE A 134 0.30 6.17 -3.65
CA ILE A 134 0.52 6.37 -5.09
C ILE A 134 -0.81 6.28 -5.86
#